data_AF-E4LLY6-F1
#
_entry.id   AF-E4LLY6-F1
#
_cell.length_a   1.000
_cell.length_b   1.000
_cell.length_c   1.000
_cell.angle_alpha   90.00
_cell.angle_beta   90.00
_cell.angle_gamma   90.00
#
_symmetry.space_group_name_H-M   'P 1'
#
loop_
_entity.id
_entity.type
_entity.pdbx_description
1 polymer ?
#
loop_
_entity_poly.entity_id
_entity_poly.type
_entity_poly.pdbx_seq_one_letter_code
_entity_poly.pdbx_strand_id
1 'polypeptide(L)'
;MARRHGRKIFFIDIAVPRDVDPDVTNIKGIELYNIDALEAVVDEHLGERREEAVKAERIVQEDVASLLERFKYLSFQPLMALLSGRCERIREREIKRVSAKLPDLSEEEERQVEHMSRMIVRKILRIPMMKLRASAGTADEAFYIAAMRSLFKLDAIGETGTSEQRHNHYRYAGK
;
A
#
# COMPACT_ATOMS: atom_id res chain seq x y z
N MET A 1 37.53 29.95 -37.79
CA MET A 1 37.50 31.24 -37.07
C MET A 1 37.34 32.48 -37.96
N ALA A 2 37.92 32.54 -39.18
CA ALA A 2 37.81 33.71 -40.08
C ALA A 2 36.35 34.12 -40.42
N ARG A 3 35.43 33.16 -40.64
CA ARG A 3 33.99 33.44 -40.89
C ARG A 3 33.24 34.05 -39.70
N ARG A 4 33.78 33.95 -38.47
CA ARG A 4 33.14 34.45 -37.24
C ARG A 4 33.66 35.82 -36.77
N HIS A 5 34.60 36.43 -37.51
CA HIS A 5 35.13 37.78 -37.19
C HIS A 5 35.65 37.89 -35.74
N GLY A 6 36.22 36.81 -35.19
CA GLY A 6 36.73 36.79 -33.81
C GLY A 6 35.68 36.64 -32.70
N ARG A 7 34.38 36.45 -33.01
CA ARG A 7 33.35 36.18 -31.98
C ARG A 7 33.59 34.84 -31.29
N LYS A 8 33.70 34.89 -29.96
CA LYS A 8 33.84 33.73 -29.07
C LYS A 8 32.71 32.71 -29.25
N ILE A 9 32.98 31.45 -28.93
CA ILE A 9 32.02 30.35 -28.86
C ILE A 9 32.01 29.85 -27.41
N PHE A 10 30.83 29.76 -26.83
CA PHE A 10 30.62 29.21 -25.50
C PHE A 10 30.13 27.77 -25.64
N PHE A 11 30.84 26.84 -25.02
CA PHE A 11 30.35 25.49 -24.75
C PHE A 11 29.90 25.44 -23.31
N ILE A 12 28.67 24.96 -23.09
CA ILE A 12 28.09 24.73 -21.78
C ILE A 12 27.85 23.23 -21.70
N ASP A 13 28.71 22.53 -20.98
CA ASP A 13 28.65 21.08 -20.80
C ASP A 13 28.11 20.75 -19.41
N ILE A 14 26.84 20.32 -19.36
CA ILE A 14 26.12 19.94 -18.14
C ILE A 14 25.98 18.42 -17.98
N ALA A 15 26.64 17.63 -18.84
CA ALA A 15 26.51 16.17 -18.83
C ALA A 15 27.47 15.50 -17.84
N VAL A 16 27.03 14.36 -17.27
CA VAL A 16 27.84 13.48 -16.42
C VAL A 16 27.65 12.02 -16.88
N PRO A 17 28.65 11.39 -17.54
CA PRO A 17 29.98 11.91 -17.88
C PRO A 17 29.95 13.01 -18.96
N ARG A 18 31.01 13.81 -19.04
CA ARG A 18 31.13 14.97 -19.95
C ARG A 18 30.99 14.61 -21.43
N ASP A 19 30.31 15.46 -22.19
CA ASP A 19 30.12 15.32 -23.63
C ASP A 19 31.21 16.03 -24.43
N VAL A 20 31.89 17.01 -23.82
CA VAL A 20 32.90 17.85 -24.47
C VAL A 20 34.27 17.53 -23.90
N ASP A 21 35.22 17.25 -24.80
CA ASP A 21 36.62 17.07 -24.43
C ASP A 21 37.21 18.39 -23.88
N PRO A 22 37.83 18.41 -22.70
CA PRO A 22 38.44 19.62 -22.12
C PRO A 22 39.45 20.32 -23.06
N ASP A 23 40.10 19.57 -23.95
CA ASP A 23 41.12 20.08 -24.86
C ASP A 23 40.57 21.06 -25.91
N VAL A 24 39.23 21.16 -26.08
CA VAL A 24 38.62 22.18 -26.94
C VAL A 24 38.97 23.61 -26.51
N THR A 25 39.34 23.82 -25.25
CA THR A 25 39.79 25.12 -24.70
C THR A 25 41.10 25.60 -25.33
N ASN A 26 41.90 24.70 -25.91
CA ASN A 26 43.13 25.07 -26.64
C ASN A 26 42.84 25.76 -27.99
N ILE A 27 41.60 25.70 -28.47
CA ILE A 27 41.20 26.34 -29.73
C ILE A 27 40.87 27.81 -29.46
N LYS A 28 41.65 28.72 -30.08
CA LYS A 28 41.49 30.17 -29.92
C LYS A 28 40.06 30.63 -30.21
N GLY A 29 39.41 31.20 -29.20
CA GLY A 29 38.05 31.74 -29.27
C GLY A 29 36.97 30.79 -28.75
N ILE A 30 37.34 29.68 -28.12
CA ILE A 30 36.42 28.78 -27.40
C ILE A 30 36.54 29.02 -25.88
N GLU A 31 35.40 29.08 -25.21
CA GLU A 31 35.28 29.02 -23.75
C GLU A 31 34.36 27.84 -23.39
N LEU A 32 34.80 27.02 -22.43
CA LEU A 32 34.07 25.85 -21.95
C LEU A 32 33.68 26.08 -20.50
N TYR A 33 32.39 25.95 -20.20
CA TYR A 33 31.81 25.98 -18.86
C TYR A 33 31.24 24.59 -18.58
N ASN A 34 31.76 23.93 -17.56
CA ASN A 34 31.24 22.66 -17.08
C ASN A 34 30.26 22.87 -15.92
N ILE A 35 29.66 21.78 -15.43
CA ILE A 35 28.78 21.78 -14.27
C ILE A 35 29.43 22.41 -13.03
N ASP A 36 30.73 22.15 -12.79
CA ASP A 36 31.47 22.72 -11.64
C ASP A 36 31.63 24.26 -11.75
N ALA A 37 31.90 24.78 -12.96
CA ALA A 37 32.02 26.22 -13.19
C ALA A 37 30.68 26.95 -13.04
N LEU A 38 29.56 26.25 -13.27
CA LEU A 38 28.22 26.78 -13.04
C LEU A 38 27.85 26.77 -11.55
N GLU A 39 28.29 25.80 -10.76
CA GLU A 39 28.05 25.77 -9.30
C GLU A 39 28.58 27.04 -8.62
N ALA A 40 29.76 27.53 -9.00
CA ALA A 40 30.36 28.74 -8.43
C ALA A 40 29.53 30.03 -8.66
N VAL A 41 28.63 30.04 -9.66
CA VAL A 41 27.73 31.17 -9.95
C VAL A 41 26.40 31.03 -9.21
N VAL A 42 26.02 29.81 -8.80
CA VAL A 42 24.74 29.49 -8.15
C VAL A 42 24.77 29.76 -6.63
N ASP A 43 25.96 29.94 -6.05
CA ASP A 43 26.16 30.19 -4.61
C ASP A 43 25.44 31.47 -4.10
N GLU A 44 25.09 32.41 -4.99
CA GLU A 44 24.35 33.63 -4.65
C GLU A 44 22.89 33.35 -4.19
N HIS A 45 22.32 32.18 -4.52
CA HIS A 45 20.95 31.80 -4.14
C HIS A 45 20.89 30.66 -3.10
N LEU A 46 22.01 30.31 -2.45
CA LEU A 46 22.06 29.25 -1.43
C LEU A 46 21.11 29.49 -0.25
N GLY A 47 20.91 30.75 0.14
CA GLY A 47 19.99 31.13 1.22
C GLY A 47 18.53 30.78 0.90
N GLU A 48 18.05 31.23 -0.26
CA GLU A 48 16.69 30.93 -0.74
C GLU A 48 16.47 29.43 -0.95
N ARG A 49 17.47 28.72 -1.50
CA ARG A 49 17.41 27.25 -1.65
C ARG A 49 17.29 26.53 -0.31
N ARG A 50 17.95 27.02 0.75
CA ARG A 50 17.84 26.43 2.10
C ARG A 50 16.44 26.64 2.68
N GLU A 51 15.86 27.81 2.52
CA GLU A 51 14.50 28.09 2.98
C GLU A 51 13.47 27.21 2.26
N GLU A 52 13.59 27.06 0.94
CA GLU A 52 12.73 26.16 0.17
C GLU A 52 12.95 24.68 0.51
N ALA A 53 14.19 24.27 0.79
CA ALA A 53 14.49 22.90 1.23
C ALA A 53 13.78 22.55 2.54
N VAL A 54 13.73 23.47 3.51
CA VAL A 54 12.99 23.26 4.78
C VAL A 54 11.49 23.08 4.52
N LYS A 55 10.90 23.86 3.61
CA LYS A 55 9.49 23.70 3.23
C LYS A 55 9.24 22.36 2.55
N ALA A 56 10.12 21.95 1.63
CA ALA A 56 10.04 20.67 0.96
C ALA A 56 10.18 19.48 1.93
N GLU A 57 11.09 19.58 2.90
CA GLU A 57 11.29 18.54 3.91
C GLU A 57 10.03 18.32 4.75
N ARG A 58 9.32 19.40 5.11
CA ARG A 58 8.03 19.29 5.81
C ARG A 58 6.98 18.54 4.98
N ILE A 59 6.87 18.83 3.68
CA ILE A 59 5.95 18.13 2.78
C ILE A 59 6.29 16.64 2.71
N VAL A 60 7.58 16.31 2.56
CA VAL A 60 8.05 14.92 2.55
C VAL A 60 7.72 14.21 3.86
N GLN A 61 7.92 14.85 5.00
CA GLN A 61 7.60 14.26 6.31
C GLN A 61 6.10 13.99 6.47
N GLU A 62 5.24 14.93 6.05
CA GLU A 62 3.78 14.77 6.06
C GLU A 62 3.34 13.58 5.18
N ASP A 63 3.90 13.46 3.97
CA ASP A 63 3.62 12.36 3.05
C ASP A 63 4.14 11.01 3.55
N VAL A 64 5.34 10.96 4.11
CA VAL A 64 5.90 9.75 4.73
C VAL A 64 5.02 9.28 5.88
N ALA A 65 4.55 10.18 6.74
CA ALA A 65 3.64 9.83 7.83
C ALA A 65 2.30 9.25 7.31
N SER A 66 1.72 9.88 6.28
CA SER A 66 0.51 9.40 5.60
C SER A 66 0.71 8.01 4.98
N LEU A 67 1.86 7.79 4.33
CA LEU A 67 2.23 6.54 3.70
C LEU A 67 2.46 5.42 4.72
N LEU A 68 3.15 5.71 5.83
CA LEU A 68 3.32 4.77 6.94
C LEU A 68 1.98 4.39 7.57
N GLU A 69 1.08 5.36 7.75
CA GLU A 69 -0.27 5.09 8.20
C GLU A 69 -1.01 4.17 7.22
N ARG A 70 -0.88 4.38 5.90
CA ARG A 70 -1.44 3.47 4.89
C ARG A 70 -0.81 2.06 4.94
N PHE A 71 0.48 1.94 5.23
CA PHE A 71 1.16 0.64 5.33
C PHE A 71 0.74 -0.18 6.54
N LYS A 72 0.43 0.46 7.68
CA LYS A 72 -0.15 -0.20 8.86
C LYS A 72 -1.40 -1.03 8.55
N TYR A 73 -2.17 -0.66 7.51
CA TYR A 73 -3.35 -1.42 7.08
C TYR A 73 -3.02 -2.74 6.41
N LEU A 74 -1.86 -2.86 5.76
CA LEU A 74 -1.53 -4.02 4.96
C LEU A 74 -1.18 -5.25 5.81
N SER A 75 -0.62 -5.07 7.02
CA SER A 75 -0.26 -6.20 7.89
C SER A 75 -1.48 -7.00 8.37
N PHE A 76 -2.64 -6.35 8.49
CA PHE A 76 -3.85 -6.97 9.04
C PHE A 76 -4.89 -7.37 8.00
N GLN A 77 -4.78 -6.90 6.75
CA GLN A 77 -5.75 -7.24 5.70
C GLN A 77 -6.03 -8.74 5.57
N PRO A 78 -5.01 -9.63 5.54
CA PRO A 78 -5.25 -11.07 5.47
C PRO A 78 -6.02 -11.58 6.68
N LEU A 79 -5.64 -11.15 7.89
CA LEU A 79 -6.29 -11.58 9.13
C LEU A 79 -7.75 -11.12 9.22
N MET A 80 -8.03 -9.88 8.83
CA MET A 80 -9.39 -9.32 8.76
C MET A 80 -10.24 -10.07 7.75
N ALA A 81 -9.69 -10.44 6.59
CA ALA A 81 -10.39 -11.24 5.59
C ALA A 81 -10.74 -12.64 6.12
N LEU A 82 -9.81 -13.30 6.81
CA LEU A 82 -10.06 -14.61 7.42
C LEU A 82 -11.16 -14.54 8.49
N LEU A 83 -11.13 -13.50 9.33
CA LEU A 83 -12.16 -13.29 10.37
C LEU A 83 -13.54 -13.06 9.76
N SER A 84 -13.65 -12.12 8.80
CA SER A 84 -14.90 -11.86 8.08
C SER A 84 -15.42 -13.11 7.39
N GLY A 85 -14.55 -13.82 6.65
CA GLY A 85 -14.94 -15.05 5.96
C GLY A 85 -15.43 -16.13 6.92
N ARG A 86 -14.83 -16.25 8.11
CA ARG A 86 -15.32 -17.18 9.15
C ARG A 86 -16.72 -16.79 9.63
N CYS A 87 -16.95 -15.52 9.92
CA CYS A 87 -18.25 -15.03 10.38
C CYS A 87 -19.33 -15.22 9.31
N GLU A 88 -19.02 -14.95 8.04
CA GLU A 88 -19.95 -15.20 6.92
C GLU A 88 -20.28 -16.68 6.78
N ARG A 89 -19.29 -17.59 6.85
CA ARG A 89 -19.56 -19.04 6.83
C ARG A 89 -20.41 -19.52 8.00
N ILE A 90 -20.33 -18.88 9.16
CA ILE A 90 -21.23 -19.17 10.29
C ILE A 90 -22.64 -18.68 9.95
N ARG A 91 -22.75 -17.42 9.51
CA ARG A 91 -24.02 -16.79 9.13
C ARG A 91 -24.78 -17.60 8.09
N GLU A 92 -24.13 -17.94 6.98
CA GLU A 92 -24.72 -18.72 5.88
C GLU A 92 -25.21 -20.09 6.35
N ARG A 93 -24.47 -20.76 7.24
CA ARG A 93 -24.90 -22.05 7.81
C ARG A 93 -26.17 -21.89 8.66
N GLU A 94 -26.26 -20.84 9.46
CA GLU A 94 -27.46 -20.59 10.26
C GLU A 94 -28.65 -20.18 9.40
N ILE A 95 -28.45 -19.34 8.39
CA ILE A 95 -29.50 -19.00 7.41
C ILE A 95 -30.03 -20.26 6.72
N LYS A 96 -29.14 -21.13 6.23
CA LYS A 96 -29.54 -22.40 5.63
C LYS A 96 -30.33 -23.30 6.58
N ARG A 97 -29.97 -23.32 7.88
CA ARG A 97 -30.73 -24.06 8.90
C ARG A 97 -32.12 -23.47 9.13
N VAL A 98 -32.25 -22.14 9.11
CA VAL A 98 -33.54 -21.46 9.23
C VAL A 98 -34.43 -21.78 8.03
N SER A 99 -33.92 -21.65 6.81
CA SER A 99 -34.68 -21.99 5.59
C SER A 99 -35.13 -23.45 5.57
N ALA A 100 -34.32 -24.38 6.09
CA ALA A 100 -34.71 -25.79 6.19
C ALA A 100 -35.81 -26.06 7.25
N LYS A 101 -35.91 -25.22 8.29
CA LYS A 101 -36.90 -25.37 9.36
C LYS A 101 -38.19 -24.61 9.10
N LEU A 102 -38.13 -23.55 8.31
CA LEU A 102 -39.24 -22.67 7.96
C LEU A 102 -39.36 -22.60 6.42
N PRO A 103 -39.82 -23.69 5.78
CA PRO A 103 -39.90 -23.76 4.32
C PRO A 103 -40.98 -22.84 3.72
N ASP A 104 -41.92 -22.37 4.55
CA ASP A 104 -43.07 -21.57 4.13
C ASP A 104 -42.84 -20.05 4.26
N LEU A 105 -41.60 -19.60 4.52
CA LEU A 105 -41.28 -18.18 4.57
C LEU A 105 -41.52 -17.53 3.21
N SER A 106 -42.15 -16.35 3.21
CA SER A 106 -42.24 -15.52 2.01
C SER A 106 -40.87 -14.96 1.63
N GLU A 107 -40.67 -14.63 0.35
CA GLU A 107 -39.41 -14.03 -0.10
C GLU A 107 -39.06 -12.73 0.64
N GLU A 108 -40.06 -11.97 1.08
CA GLU A 108 -39.83 -10.75 1.85
C GLU A 108 -39.27 -11.06 3.23
N GLU A 109 -39.84 -12.04 3.93
CA GLU A 109 -39.36 -12.49 5.24
C GLU A 109 -37.96 -13.08 5.15
N GLU A 110 -37.67 -13.88 4.10
CA GLU A 110 -36.33 -14.40 3.85
C GLU A 110 -35.30 -13.27 3.70
N ARG A 111 -35.63 -12.22 2.93
CA ARG A 111 -34.77 -11.04 2.76
C ARG A 111 -34.54 -10.31 4.08
N GLN A 112 -35.57 -10.18 4.93
CA GLN A 112 -35.43 -9.52 6.23
C GLN A 112 -34.53 -10.32 7.19
N VAL A 113 -34.68 -11.66 7.22
CA VAL A 113 -33.82 -12.55 8.02
C VAL A 113 -32.37 -12.50 7.54
N GLU A 114 -32.16 -12.55 6.22
CA GLU A 114 -30.84 -12.41 5.60
C GLU A 114 -30.20 -11.06 5.96
N HIS A 115 -30.95 -9.96 5.82
CA HIS A 115 -30.48 -8.62 6.16
C HIS A 115 -30.12 -8.50 7.65
N MET A 116 -31.01 -8.95 8.54
CA MET A 116 -30.78 -8.95 9.99
C MET A 116 -29.49 -9.71 10.34
N SER A 117 -29.29 -10.90 9.77
CA SER A 117 -28.10 -11.71 10.03
C SER A 117 -26.81 -11.00 9.60
N ARG A 118 -26.80 -10.36 8.41
CA ARG A 118 -25.67 -9.56 7.93
C ARG A 118 -25.39 -8.38 8.84
N MET A 119 -26.43 -7.71 9.33
CA MET A 119 -26.30 -6.58 10.25
C MET A 119 -25.73 -7.00 11.61
N ILE A 120 -26.10 -8.18 12.11
CA ILE A 120 -25.51 -8.75 13.33
C ILE A 120 -24.01 -9.00 13.12
N VAL A 121 -23.63 -9.68 12.04
CA VAL A 121 -22.20 -9.94 11.72
C VAL A 121 -21.42 -8.63 11.59
N ARG A 122 -21.95 -7.65 10.86
CA ARG A 122 -21.33 -6.33 10.70
C ARG A 122 -21.12 -5.61 12.04
N LYS A 123 -22.12 -5.66 12.93
CA LYS A 123 -22.04 -5.04 14.26
C LYS A 123 -21.00 -5.75 15.15
N ILE A 124 -20.95 -7.08 15.13
CA ILE A 124 -19.95 -7.86 15.86
C ILE A 124 -18.53 -7.54 15.38
N LEU A 125 -18.31 -7.47 14.07
CA LEU A 125 -16.98 -7.25 13.49
C LEU A 125 -16.47 -5.83 13.68
N ARG A 126 -17.34 -4.83 13.89
CA ARG A 126 -16.93 -3.42 13.99
C ARG A 126 -15.84 -3.20 15.05
N ILE A 127 -16.05 -3.64 16.29
CA ILE A 127 -15.11 -3.37 17.40
C ILE A 127 -13.79 -4.13 17.21
N PRO A 128 -13.76 -5.44 16.93
CA PRO A 128 -12.52 -6.17 16.67
C PRO A 128 -11.71 -5.58 15.52
N MET A 129 -12.36 -5.21 14.40
CA MET A 129 -11.66 -4.59 13.28
C MET A 129 -11.05 -3.23 13.63
N MET A 130 -11.77 -2.40 14.38
CA MET A 130 -11.26 -1.11 14.86
C MET A 130 -10.07 -1.28 15.79
N LYS A 131 -10.12 -2.24 16.73
CA LYS A 131 -9.03 -2.52 17.67
C LYS A 131 -7.79 -3.05 16.96
N LEU A 132 -7.97 -3.94 16.00
CA LEU A 132 -6.87 -4.50 15.22
C LEU A 132 -6.17 -3.42 14.39
N ARG A 133 -6.96 -2.57 13.70
CA ARG A 133 -6.47 -1.38 12.99
C ARG A 133 -5.69 -0.44 13.90
N ALA A 134 -6.20 -0.16 15.10
CA ALA A 134 -5.57 0.76 16.05
C ALA A 134 -4.28 0.19 16.65
N SER A 135 -4.11 -1.14 16.70
CA SER A 135 -2.89 -1.79 17.17
C SER A 135 -1.77 -1.82 16.13
N ALA A 136 -2.02 -1.39 14.90
CA ALA A 136 -1.06 -1.51 13.83
C ALA A 136 0.14 -0.58 13.98
N GLY A 137 1.36 -1.13 13.84
CA GLY A 137 2.60 -0.40 14.08
C GLY A 137 2.83 0.00 15.54
N THR A 138 2.08 -0.57 16.49
CA THR A 138 2.30 -0.39 17.93
C THR A 138 2.93 -1.64 18.55
N ALA A 139 3.42 -1.55 19.78
CA ALA A 139 3.96 -2.69 20.52
C ALA A 139 2.92 -3.82 20.73
N ASP A 140 1.63 -3.50 20.65
CA ASP A 140 0.53 -4.46 20.86
C ASP A 140 0.15 -5.22 19.58
N GLU A 141 0.68 -4.86 18.41
CA GLU A 141 0.32 -5.47 17.10
C GLU A 141 0.36 -7.01 17.17
N ALA A 142 1.50 -7.56 17.58
CA ALA A 142 1.71 -9.01 17.65
C ALA A 142 0.73 -9.69 18.61
N PHE A 143 0.42 -9.05 19.74
CA PHE A 143 -0.54 -9.56 20.72
C PHE A 143 -1.95 -9.68 20.13
N TYR A 144 -2.45 -8.60 19.48
CA TYR A 144 -3.77 -8.64 18.87
C TYR A 144 -3.86 -9.61 17.69
N ILE A 145 -2.81 -9.74 16.88
CA ILE A 145 -2.73 -10.76 15.82
C ILE A 145 -2.87 -12.16 16.42
N ALA A 146 -2.06 -12.50 17.42
CA ALA A 146 -2.07 -13.81 18.05
C ALA A 146 -3.41 -14.10 18.74
N ALA A 147 -3.97 -13.12 19.45
CA ALA A 147 -5.26 -13.24 20.10
C ALA A 147 -6.39 -13.52 19.09
N MET A 148 -6.44 -12.76 17.98
CA MET A 148 -7.45 -12.99 16.93
C MET A 148 -7.31 -14.36 16.27
N ARG A 149 -6.08 -14.78 15.97
CA ARG A 149 -5.80 -16.11 15.42
C ARG A 149 -6.27 -17.23 16.35
N SER A 150 -5.96 -17.13 17.64
CA SER A 150 -6.32 -18.12 18.65
C SER A 150 -7.82 -18.16 18.94
N LEU A 151 -8.42 -17.01 19.27
CA LEU A 151 -9.83 -16.91 19.67
C LEU A 151 -10.78 -17.34 18.55
N PHE A 152 -10.44 -17.01 17.29
CA PHE A 152 -11.28 -17.32 16.13
C PHE A 152 -10.77 -18.50 15.30
N LYS A 153 -9.68 -19.17 15.72
CA LYS A 153 -9.05 -20.30 15.01
C LYS A 153 -8.86 -19.98 13.52
N LEU A 154 -8.17 -18.86 13.23
CA LEU A 154 -8.05 -18.33 11.87
C LEU A 154 -6.91 -18.98 11.06
N ASP A 155 -5.95 -19.62 11.72
CA ASP A 155 -4.80 -20.27 11.06
C ASP A 155 -5.23 -21.48 10.21
N ALA A 156 -6.30 -22.17 10.60
CA ALA A 156 -6.88 -23.28 9.83
C ALA A 156 -7.53 -22.83 8.52
N ILE A 157 -7.89 -21.55 8.38
CA ILE A 157 -8.68 -21.07 7.24
C ILE A 157 -7.80 -20.93 5.98
N GLY A 158 -6.50 -20.67 6.14
CA GLY A 158 -5.52 -20.70 5.04
C GLY A 158 -5.23 -22.10 4.49
N GLU A 159 -5.42 -23.15 5.30
CA GLU A 159 -5.28 -24.54 4.86
C GLU A 159 -6.59 -25.10 4.30
N THR A 160 -7.75 -24.62 4.76
CA THR A 160 -9.05 -25.19 4.34
C THR A 160 -9.43 -24.96 2.88
N GLY A 161 -8.81 -23.99 2.19
CA GLY A 161 -8.98 -23.83 0.74
C GLY A 161 -8.53 -25.05 -0.07
N THR A 162 -7.62 -25.87 0.49
CA THR A 162 -7.18 -27.14 -0.14
C THR A 162 -7.83 -28.37 0.47
N SER A 163 -8.36 -28.33 1.70
CA SER A 163 -8.95 -29.51 2.36
C SER A 163 -10.44 -29.72 2.05
N GLU A 164 -11.23 -28.67 1.79
CA GLU A 164 -12.63 -28.83 1.35
C GLU A 164 -12.74 -29.42 -0.07
N GLN A 165 -11.76 -29.14 -0.96
CA GLN A 165 -11.66 -29.81 -2.27
C GLN A 165 -11.32 -31.30 -2.14
N ARG A 166 -10.52 -31.70 -1.16
CA ARG A 166 -10.18 -33.12 -0.93
C ARG A 166 -11.35 -33.93 -0.38
N HIS A 167 -12.21 -33.35 0.45
CA HIS A 167 -13.37 -34.08 1.01
C HIS A 167 -14.53 -34.27 0.02
N ASN A 168 -14.66 -33.39 -0.99
CA ASN A 168 -15.68 -33.56 -2.04
C ASN A 168 -15.29 -34.59 -3.12
N HIS A 169 -13.99 -34.86 -3.32
CA HIS A 169 -13.54 -35.82 -4.34
C HIS A 169 -13.84 -37.29 -3.94
N TYR A 170 -13.93 -37.62 -2.65
CA TYR A 170 -14.19 -38.99 -2.19
C TYR A 170 -15.67 -39.35 -2.05
N ARG A 171 -16.62 -38.41 -2.26
CA ARG A 171 -18.06 -38.70 -2.15
C ARG A 171 -18.74 -39.19 -3.42
N TYR A 172 -18.04 -39.21 -4.56
CA TYR A 172 -18.60 -39.64 -5.86
C TYR A 172 -17.85 -40.79 -6.54
N ALA A 173 -16.79 -41.34 -5.94
CA ALA A 173 -16.05 -42.48 -6.48
C ALA A 173 -16.57 -43.84 -5.94
N GLY A 174 -17.88 -43.98 -5.81
CA GLY A 174 -18.49 -45.17 -5.21
C GLY A 174 -19.98 -45.29 -5.49
N LYS A 175 -20.36 -45.38 -6.77
CA LYS A 175 -21.53 -46.10 -7.27
C LYS A 175 -21.26 -46.61 -8.67
#